data_AF-A0A1H5I3T7-F1
#
_entry.id   AF-A0A1H5I3T7-F1
#
_cell.length_a   1.000
_cell.length_b   1.000
_cell.length_c   1.000
_cell.angle_alpha   90.00
_cell.angle_beta   90.00
_cell.angle_gamma   90.00
#
_symmetry.space_group_name_H-M   'P 1'
#
loop_
_entity.id
_entity.type
_entity.pdbx_description
1 polymer ?
#
loop_
_entity_poly.entity_id
_entity_poly.type
_entity_poly.pdbx_seq_one_letter_code
_entity_poly.pdbx_strand_id
1 'polypeptide(L)'
;MDSDTDQPPIRSFVFDRWLLQSDGTLMRDGHGVHVPPKELNVLRLLLGSAGTVISKDHLLDAVWPDADATEESLTRCIYALRKLLKENKDFIATVYGQGYRFTCTVVGLDAPGQARAAAPSLAVLPFRNLHESAALDLQDAMTRQLSMAFGEALSVVPSGLMAAYGQLTDTRYLVERLKPDFYLSGRCTLRDDPSQWSIELIRSRDHVLLHGQSMAGGGLGEALGELTCLVAQRLPGLRPSEMGCASYPALVAYLNGLCCVERHTPQSLRDALVQFRYSLQLDDRYAPVWCGLADVWLGKAMLGLCEQGHALDEAHSAISRALPLDPGSTQTIARLALLTSLRGCEEAAQVLFQRCLSSVDQADVHYFHAWHHWYWQRNDLASQSIDKCLRHDANCVRAQILRVRIALVGDPREAVMMHRAMQGNRQAASFDSGRRLA
;
A
#
# COMPACT_ATOMS: atom_id res chain seq x y z
N MET A 1 -25.47 -40.19 -13.45
CA MET A 1 -24.40 -40.16 -14.47
C MET A 1 -24.45 -38.76 -15.03
N ASP A 2 -23.66 -37.85 -14.48
CA ASP A 2 -23.35 -36.58 -15.11
C ASP A 2 -21.83 -36.43 -15.00
N SER A 3 -21.18 -36.68 -16.13
CA SER A 3 -19.77 -36.50 -16.39
C SER A 3 -19.51 -35.02 -16.65
N ASP A 4 -19.29 -34.26 -15.59
CA ASP A 4 -18.83 -32.88 -15.69
C ASP A 4 -17.32 -32.93 -15.99
N THR A 5 -17.01 -32.78 -17.27
CA THR A 5 -15.66 -32.88 -17.80
C THR A 5 -14.94 -31.56 -17.52
N ASP A 6 -13.78 -31.67 -16.90
CA ASP A 6 -12.83 -30.62 -16.53
C ASP A 6 -12.55 -29.65 -17.70
N GLN A 7 -13.35 -28.57 -17.80
CA GLN A 7 -13.09 -27.47 -18.74
C GLN A 7 -12.23 -26.41 -18.04
N PRO A 8 -11.09 -25.99 -18.64
CA PRO A 8 -10.22 -24.99 -18.04
C PRO A 8 -10.96 -23.66 -17.83
N PRO A 9 -10.60 -22.89 -16.79
CA PRO A 9 -11.33 -21.70 -16.38
C PRO A 9 -11.46 -20.73 -17.55
N ILE A 10 -12.69 -20.30 -17.76
CA ILE A 10 -13.11 -19.45 -18.85
C ILE A 10 -12.61 -18.01 -18.59
N ARG A 11 -11.50 -17.63 -19.24
CA ARG A 11 -10.84 -16.31 -19.07
C ARG A 11 -11.25 -15.31 -20.15
N SER A 12 -11.32 -14.03 -19.78
CA SER A 12 -11.48 -12.93 -20.75
C SER A 12 -10.10 -12.43 -21.17
N PHE A 13 -9.92 -11.99 -22.42
CA PHE A 13 -8.65 -11.53 -22.96
C PHE A 13 -8.83 -10.25 -23.78
N VAL A 14 -7.95 -9.28 -23.59
CA VAL A 14 -7.87 -8.06 -24.41
C VAL A 14 -6.59 -8.09 -25.23
N PHE A 15 -6.68 -7.84 -26.52
CA PHE A 15 -5.53 -7.70 -27.40
C PHE A 15 -5.81 -6.68 -28.49
N ASP A 16 -4.92 -5.69 -28.64
CA ASP A 16 -5.12 -4.55 -29.56
C ASP A 16 -6.51 -3.90 -29.36
N ARG A 17 -7.42 -3.98 -30.33
CA ARG A 17 -8.81 -3.47 -30.25
C ARG A 17 -9.88 -4.55 -29.98
N TRP A 18 -9.45 -5.76 -29.68
CA TRP A 18 -10.30 -6.93 -29.52
C TRP A 18 -10.44 -7.29 -28.04
N LEU A 19 -11.67 -7.61 -27.64
CA LEU A 19 -12.00 -8.12 -26.32
C LEU A 19 -12.70 -9.48 -26.50
N LEU A 20 -12.07 -10.54 -26.05
CA LEU A 20 -12.70 -11.85 -25.89
C LEU A 20 -13.24 -11.95 -24.46
N GLN A 21 -14.55 -12.05 -24.33
CA GLN A 21 -15.21 -12.21 -23.03
C GLN A 21 -15.26 -13.68 -22.59
N SER A 22 -15.46 -13.89 -21.29
CA SER A 22 -15.58 -15.22 -20.69
C SER A 22 -16.76 -15.99 -21.27
N ASP A 23 -17.89 -15.34 -21.55
CA ASP A 23 -19.04 -15.98 -22.20
C ASP A 23 -18.78 -16.51 -23.64
N GLY A 24 -17.61 -16.22 -24.22
CA GLY A 24 -17.24 -16.63 -25.58
C GLY A 24 -17.52 -15.56 -26.64
N THR A 25 -17.99 -14.38 -26.24
CA THR A 25 -18.24 -13.27 -27.14
C THR A 25 -16.94 -12.57 -27.50
N LEU A 26 -16.59 -12.54 -28.79
CA LEU A 26 -15.49 -11.72 -29.30
C LEU A 26 -16.05 -10.36 -29.71
N MET A 27 -15.53 -9.29 -29.14
CA MET A 27 -15.92 -7.91 -29.44
C MET A 27 -14.78 -7.15 -30.12
N ARG A 28 -15.12 -6.25 -31.04
CA ARG A 28 -14.22 -5.27 -31.65
C ARG A 28 -14.81 -3.88 -31.53
N ASP A 29 -14.09 -2.95 -30.91
CA ASP A 29 -14.55 -1.56 -30.72
C ASP A 29 -15.99 -1.46 -30.17
N GLY A 30 -16.40 -2.41 -29.32
CA GLY A 30 -17.75 -2.48 -28.73
C GLY A 30 -18.81 -3.23 -29.56
N HIS A 31 -18.47 -3.76 -30.74
CA HIS A 31 -19.37 -4.57 -31.58
C HIS A 31 -19.05 -6.07 -31.46
N GLY A 32 -20.07 -6.88 -31.19
CA GLY A 32 -19.94 -8.34 -31.14
C GLY A 32 -19.68 -8.96 -32.52
N VAL A 33 -18.69 -9.84 -32.60
CA VAL A 33 -18.28 -10.59 -33.79
C VAL A 33 -18.50 -12.08 -33.51
N HIS A 34 -19.31 -12.73 -34.33
CA HIS A 34 -19.61 -14.14 -34.18
C HIS A 34 -18.41 -15.00 -34.62
N VAL A 35 -17.91 -15.84 -33.72
CA VAL A 35 -16.84 -16.82 -33.99
C VAL A 35 -17.40 -18.21 -33.72
N PRO A 36 -17.27 -19.18 -34.66
CA PRO A 36 -17.75 -20.53 -34.41
C PRO A 36 -16.95 -21.22 -33.28
N PRO A 37 -17.56 -22.20 -32.58
CA PRO A 37 -17.05 -22.69 -31.30
C PRO A 37 -15.68 -23.37 -31.38
N LYS A 38 -15.36 -24.04 -32.50
CA LYS A 38 -14.06 -24.69 -32.69
C LYS A 38 -12.94 -23.65 -32.89
N GLU A 39 -13.20 -22.66 -33.72
CA GLU A 39 -12.31 -21.51 -33.94
C GLU A 39 -12.12 -20.70 -32.66
N LEU A 40 -13.18 -20.53 -31.87
CA LEU A 40 -13.13 -19.85 -30.58
C LEU A 40 -12.23 -20.59 -29.58
N ASN A 41 -12.32 -21.92 -29.53
CA ASN A 41 -11.48 -22.74 -28.65
C ASN A 41 -10.00 -22.68 -29.08
N VAL A 42 -9.71 -22.77 -30.38
CA VAL A 42 -8.35 -22.56 -30.91
C VAL A 42 -7.83 -21.17 -30.55
N LEU A 43 -8.66 -20.13 -30.69
CA LEU A 43 -8.29 -18.76 -30.33
C LEU A 43 -8.00 -18.62 -28.84
N ARG A 44 -8.82 -19.23 -27.97
CA ARG A 44 -8.60 -19.22 -26.50
C ARG A 44 -7.28 -19.86 -26.12
N LEU A 45 -6.91 -20.99 -26.73
CA LEU A 45 -5.62 -21.64 -26.48
C LEU A 45 -4.44 -20.76 -26.92
N LEU A 46 -4.55 -20.15 -28.10
CA LEU A 46 -3.53 -19.23 -28.63
C LEU A 46 -3.38 -17.96 -27.78
N LEU A 47 -4.49 -17.40 -27.27
CA LEU A 47 -4.48 -16.23 -26.39
C LEU A 47 -3.97 -16.58 -24.98
N GLY A 48 -4.35 -17.74 -24.45
CA GLY A 48 -3.88 -18.23 -23.15
C GLY A 48 -2.38 -18.52 -23.13
N SER A 49 -1.79 -18.83 -24.28
CA SER A 49 -0.35 -19.03 -24.46
C SER A 49 0.28 -17.97 -25.37
N ALA A 50 -0.21 -16.73 -25.28
CA ALA A 50 0.27 -15.65 -26.14
C ALA A 50 1.80 -15.47 -26.05
N GLY A 51 2.46 -15.36 -27.20
CA GLY A 51 3.92 -15.26 -27.30
C GLY A 51 4.67 -16.60 -27.32
N THR A 52 4.06 -17.73 -26.94
CA THR A 52 4.69 -19.06 -27.04
C THR A 52 4.20 -19.82 -28.28
N VAL A 53 5.00 -20.79 -28.75
CA VAL A 53 4.63 -21.65 -29.88
C VAL A 53 3.85 -22.84 -29.32
N ILE A 54 2.60 -23.00 -29.77
CA ILE A 54 1.78 -24.17 -29.46
C ILE A 54 1.88 -25.16 -30.60
N SER A 55 2.14 -26.43 -30.28
CA SER A 55 2.24 -27.49 -31.28
C SER A 55 0.90 -27.82 -31.92
N LYS A 56 0.95 -28.33 -33.16
CA LYS A 56 -0.25 -28.76 -33.89
C LYS A 56 -0.99 -29.88 -33.14
N ASP A 57 -0.24 -30.87 -32.66
CA ASP A 57 -0.79 -32.02 -31.94
C ASP A 57 -1.52 -31.56 -30.67
N HIS A 58 -0.94 -30.63 -29.91
CA HIS A 58 -1.58 -30.09 -28.71
C HIS A 58 -2.86 -29.31 -29.02
N LEU A 59 -2.89 -28.55 -30.13
CA LEU A 59 -4.10 -27.86 -30.57
C LEU A 59 -5.18 -28.83 -31.07
N LEU A 60 -4.79 -29.92 -31.72
CA LEU A 60 -5.71 -30.97 -32.18
C LEU A 60 -6.32 -31.72 -30.99
N ASP A 61 -5.49 -32.19 -30.06
CA ASP A 61 -5.91 -32.93 -28.88
C ASP A 61 -6.83 -32.10 -27.97
N ALA A 62 -6.52 -30.81 -27.79
CA ALA A 62 -7.27 -29.95 -26.88
C ALA A 62 -8.64 -29.48 -27.43
N VAL A 63 -8.77 -29.33 -28.76
CA VAL A 63 -10.01 -28.81 -29.37
C VAL A 63 -10.88 -29.93 -29.96
N TRP A 64 -10.29 -31.08 -30.30
CA TRP A 64 -10.98 -32.24 -30.86
C TRP A 64 -10.63 -33.54 -30.12
N PRO A 65 -10.96 -33.68 -28.82
CA PRO A 65 -10.63 -34.88 -28.05
C PRO A 65 -11.32 -36.16 -28.54
N ASP A 66 -12.49 -36.03 -29.19
CA ASP A 66 -13.36 -37.15 -29.58
C ASP A 66 -13.61 -37.27 -31.10
N ALA A 67 -12.80 -36.62 -31.95
CA ALA A 67 -13.02 -36.60 -33.40
C ALA A 67 -11.74 -36.87 -34.20
N ASP A 68 -11.87 -37.55 -35.35
CA ASP A 68 -10.80 -37.76 -36.35
C ASP A 68 -10.44 -36.44 -37.08
N ALA A 69 -10.06 -35.41 -36.32
CA ALA A 69 -9.68 -34.12 -36.86
C ALA A 69 -8.28 -34.21 -37.46
N THR A 70 -8.19 -34.00 -38.78
CA THR A 70 -6.92 -33.94 -39.51
C THR A 70 -6.27 -32.56 -39.37
N GLU A 71 -4.96 -32.46 -39.65
CA GLU A 71 -4.24 -31.18 -39.71
C GLU A 71 -4.91 -30.14 -40.65
N GLU A 72 -5.67 -30.61 -41.63
CA GLU A 72 -6.44 -29.78 -42.56
C GLU A 72 -7.56 -29.01 -41.83
N SER A 73 -8.16 -29.62 -40.81
CA SER A 73 -9.19 -28.99 -39.97
C SER A 73 -8.60 -27.86 -39.13
N LEU A 74 -7.45 -28.09 -38.49
CA LEU A 74 -6.73 -27.05 -37.76
C LEU A 74 -6.29 -25.91 -38.70
N THR A 75 -5.78 -26.25 -39.88
CA THR A 75 -5.36 -25.26 -40.87
C THR A 75 -6.53 -24.38 -41.34
N ARG A 76 -7.72 -24.96 -41.51
CA ARG A 76 -8.95 -24.23 -41.86
C ARG A 76 -9.40 -23.30 -40.73
N CYS A 77 -9.35 -23.73 -39.47
CA CYS A 77 -9.66 -22.88 -38.32
C CYS A 77 -8.68 -21.70 -38.20
N ILE A 78 -7.37 -21.93 -38.35
CA ILE A 78 -6.36 -20.86 -38.34
C ILE A 78 -6.58 -19.88 -39.50
N TYR A 79 -6.95 -20.36 -40.68
CA TYR A 79 -7.29 -19.50 -41.81
C TYR A 79 -8.51 -18.62 -41.53
N ALA A 80 -9.57 -19.19 -40.95
CA ALA A 80 -10.77 -18.45 -40.55
C ALA A 80 -10.45 -17.38 -39.49
N LEU A 81 -9.67 -17.72 -38.46
CA LEU A 81 -9.23 -16.78 -37.43
C LEU A 81 -8.37 -15.66 -38.01
N ARG A 82 -7.42 -15.98 -38.90
CA ARG A 82 -6.62 -14.96 -39.60
C ARG A 82 -7.47 -14.02 -40.43
N LYS A 83 -8.52 -14.52 -41.08
CA LYS A 83 -9.44 -13.70 -41.87
C LYS A 83 -10.29 -12.79 -40.98
N LEU A 84 -10.74 -13.28 -39.82
CA LEU A 84 -11.53 -12.52 -38.85
C LEU A 84 -10.71 -11.40 -38.19
N LEU A 85 -9.44 -11.67 -37.86
CA LEU A 85 -8.57 -10.74 -37.15
C LEU A 85 -7.75 -9.81 -38.08
N LYS A 86 -7.89 -9.92 -39.40
CA LYS A 86 -7.03 -9.22 -40.36
C LYS A 86 -7.44 -7.76 -40.53
N GLU A 87 -6.68 -6.84 -39.93
CA GLU A 87 -6.85 -5.40 -40.19
C GLU A 87 -5.51 -4.63 -40.14
N ASN A 88 -4.43 -5.25 -40.64
CA ASN A 88 -3.04 -4.72 -40.80
C ASN A 88 -1.95 -5.32 -39.88
N LYS A 89 -2.22 -6.39 -39.14
CA LYS A 89 -1.21 -7.16 -38.39
C LYS A 89 -1.45 -8.66 -38.51
N ASP A 90 -0.40 -9.44 -38.66
CA ASP A 90 -0.47 -10.91 -38.61
C ASP A 90 -0.46 -11.39 -37.15
N PHE A 91 -1.64 -11.42 -36.53
CA PHE A 91 -1.84 -11.83 -35.13
C PHE A 91 -1.46 -13.29 -34.85
N ILE A 92 -1.56 -14.16 -35.85
CA ILE A 92 -1.23 -15.59 -35.73
C ILE A 92 -0.10 -15.91 -36.71
N ALA A 93 1.11 -16.15 -36.20
CA ALA A 93 2.25 -16.60 -36.97
C ALA A 93 2.33 -18.13 -37.04
N THR A 94 2.70 -18.65 -38.21
CA THR A 94 3.04 -20.07 -38.37
C THR A 94 4.54 -20.24 -38.17
N VAL A 95 4.94 -21.14 -37.29
CA VAL A 95 6.33 -21.54 -37.09
C VAL A 95 6.53 -22.89 -37.78
N TYR A 96 7.33 -22.91 -38.84
CA TYR A 96 7.51 -24.08 -39.69
C TYR A 96 7.98 -25.31 -38.87
N GLY A 97 7.29 -26.44 -39.03
CA GLY A 97 7.60 -27.69 -38.34
C GLY A 97 7.30 -27.72 -36.83
N GLN A 98 6.79 -26.63 -36.23
CA GLN A 98 6.58 -26.54 -34.78
C GLN A 98 5.13 -26.24 -34.41
N GLY A 99 4.42 -25.36 -35.15
CA GLY A 99 3.03 -25.05 -34.86
C GLY A 99 2.67 -23.58 -35.06
N TYR A 100 1.86 -23.02 -34.17
CA TYR A 100 1.33 -21.66 -34.28
C TYR A 100 1.63 -20.82 -33.05
N ARG A 101 1.81 -19.51 -33.24
CA ARG A 101 2.08 -18.54 -32.17
C ARG A 101 1.22 -17.30 -32.34
N PHE A 102 0.64 -16.84 -31.24
CA PHE A 102 0.00 -15.54 -31.19
C PHE A 102 1.07 -14.45 -30.96
N THR A 103 1.16 -13.47 -31.86
CA THR A 103 2.27 -12.50 -31.93
C THR A 103 2.00 -11.18 -31.24
N CYS A 104 0.74 -10.90 -30.90
CA CYS A 104 0.34 -9.66 -30.25
C CYS A 104 0.34 -9.81 -28.72
N THR A 105 0.58 -8.70 -28.02
CA THR A 105 0.46 -8.63 -26.56
C THR A 105 -0.99 -8.83 -26.15
N VAL A 106 -1.24 -9.85 -25.33
CA VAL A 106 -2.55 -10.19 -24.79
C VAL A 106 -2.57 -9.87 -23.30
N VAL A 107 -3.62 -9.21 -22.84
CA VAL A 107 -3.90 -8.89 -21.44
C VAL A 107 -5.08 -9.75 -20.99
N GLY A 108 -4.85 -10.69 -20.07
CA GLY A 108 -5.93 -11.45 -19.44
C GLY A 108 -6.73 -10.56 -18.49
N LEU A 109 -8.05 -10.51 -18.69
CA LEU A 109 -9.03 -9.98 -17.75
C LEU A 109 -9.55 -11.17 -16.93
N ASP A 110 -8.80 -11.56 -15.91
CA ASP A 110 -9.19 -12.65 -15.03
C ASP A 110 -10.34 -12.20 -14.11
N ALA A 111 -11.43 -12.98 -14.04
CA ALA A 111 -12.23 -13.04 -12.82
C ALA A 111 -11.34 -13.63 -11.72
N PRO A 112 -11.34 -13.08 -10.49
CA PRO A 112 -10.30 -13.35 -9.50
C PRO A 112 -10.32 -14.82 -9.09
N GLY A 113 -9.38 -15.61 -9.60
CA GLY A 113 -9.36 -17.04 -9.32
C GLY A 113 -8.39 -17.89 -10.14
N GLN A 114 -7.09 -17.55 -10.16
CA GLN A 114 -5.97 -18.41 -9.74
C GLN A 114 -4.63 -18.08 -10.41
N ALA A 115 -3.65 -17.85 -9.52
CA ALA A 115 -2.20 -17.97 -9.68
C ALA A 115 -1.43 -16.83 -10.37
N ARG A 116 -1.72 -15.59 -9.98
CA ARG A 116 -0.65 -14.80 -9.34
C ARG A 116 -0.54 -15.36 -7.93
N ALA A 117 0.64 -15.76 -7.45
CA ALA A 117 0.78 -16.30 -6.10
C ALA A 117 0.04 -15.37 -5.14
N ALA A 118 -1.03 -15.85 -4.50
CA ALA A 118 -1.83 -15.02 -3.62
C ALA A 118 -0.87 -14.44 -2.59
N ALA A 119 -0.89 -13.12 -2.45
CA ALA A 119 -0.12 -12.44 -1.43
C ALA A 119 -0.35 -13.14 -0.10
N PRO A 120 0.70 -13.61 0.60
CA PRO A 120 0.51 -14.35 1.83
C PRO A 120 -0.35 -13.53 2.79
N SER A 121 -1.30 -14.19 3.44
CA SER A 121 -2.21 -13.55 4.38
C SER A 121 -1.65 -13.61 5.81
N LEU A 122 -1.68 -12.48 6.51
CA LEU A 122 -1.10 -12.33 7.84
C LEU A 122 -2.12 -11.73 8.81
N ALA A 123 -2.39 -12.42 9.92
CA ALA A 123 -3.20 -11.88 11.01
C ALA A 123 -2.32 -11.41 12.17
N VAL A 124 -2.57 -10.21 12.70
CA VAL A 124 -1.95 -9.75 13.96
C VAL A 124 -2.92 -10.07 15.10
N LEU A 125 -2.53 -10.94 16.03
CA LEU A 125 -3.36 -11.28 17.18
C LEU A 125 -3.22 -10.26 18.32
N PRO A 126 -4.22 -10.14 19.21
CA PRO A 126 -4.14 -9.27 20.37
C PRO A 126 -2.94 -9.61 21.25
N PHE A 127 -2.18 -8.59 21.64
CA PHE A 127 -1.02 -8.77 22.50
C PHE A 127 -1.43 -9.18 23.91
N ARG A 128 -0.78 -10.21 24.44
CA ARG A 128 -1.00 -10.71 25.80
C ARG A 128 -0.29 -9.81 26.82
N ASN A 129 -0.83 -9.75 28.03
CA ASN A 129 -0.33 -8.95 29.16
C ASN A 129 -0.41 -7.42 28.96
N LEU A 130 -1.26 -6.96 28.04
CA LEU A 130 -1.66 -5.56 27.89
C LEU A 130 -3.12 -5.38 28.30
N HIS A 131 -3.48 -4.14 28.62
CA HIS A 131 -4.89 -3.78 28.77
C HIS A 131 -5.60 -3.88 27.41
N GLU A 132 -6.86 -4.32 27.39
CA GLU A 132 -7.67 -4.52 26.17
C GLU A 132 -7.62 -3.35 25.17
N SER A 133 -7.79 -2.10 25.62
CA SER A 133 -7.68 -0.90 24.77
C SER A 133 -6.28 -0.74 24.16
N ALA A 134 -5.24 -0.82 24.99
CA ALA A 134 -3.86 -0.70 24.54
C ALA A 134 -3.44 -1.85 23.59
N ALA A 135 -3.99 -3.05 23.78
CA ALA A 135 -3.75 -4.20 22.90
C ALA A 135 -4.37 -3.98 21.52
N LEU A 136 -5.58 -3.42 21.45
CA LEU A 136 -6.26 -3.08 20.20
C LEU A 136 -5.57 -1.94 19.45
N ASP A 137 -5.19 -0.86 20.15
CA ASP A 137 -4.47 0.26 19.53
C ASP A 137 -3.13 -0.18 18.91
N LEU A 138 -2.41 -1.07 19.61
CA LEU A 138 -1.16 -1.64 19.13
C LEU A 138 -1.37 -2.52 17.90
N GLN A 139 -2.41 -3.34 17.93
CA GLN A 139 -2.78 -4.20 16.81
C GLN A 139 -3.16 -3.38 15.57
N ASP A 140 -3.90 -2.30 15.74
CA ASP A 140 -4.24 -1.34 14.67
C ASP A 140 -2.99 -0.68 14.08
N ALA A 141 -2.05 -0.26 14.93
CA ALA A 141 -0.79 0.32 14.49
C ALA A 141 0.05 -0.69 13.67
N MET A 142 0.16 -1.94 14.14
CA MET A 142 0.86 -3.02 13.44
C MET A 142 0.21 -3.35 12.10
N THR A 143 -1.12 -3.49 12.08
CA THR A 143 -1.89 -3.82 10.88
C THR A 143 -1.70 -2.75 9.80
N ARG A 144 -1.80 -1.47 10.18
CA ARG A 144 -1.56 -0.34 9.27
C ARG A 144 -0.13 -0.31 8.76
N GLN A 145 0.86 -0.44 9.64
CA GLN A 145 2.26 -0.40 9.22
C GLN A 145 2.61 -1.55 8.26
N LEU A 146 2.17 -2.77 8.54
CA LEU A 146 2.39 -3.91 7.64
C LEU A 146 1.69 -3.71 6.30
N SER A 147 0.44 -3.21 6.31
CA SER A 147 -0.30 -2.92 5.07
C SER A 147 0.40 -1.85 4.24
N MET A 148 0.90 -0.79 4.88
CA MET A 148 1.68 0.27 4.21
C MET A 148 3.03 -0.24 3.72
N ALA A 149 3.70 -1.11 4.48
CA ALA A 149 5.03 -1.63 4.17
C ALA A 149 5.01 -2.62 2.98
N PHE A 150 3.94 -3.38 2.84
CA PHE A 150 3.91 -4.50 1.91
C PHE A 150 2.85 -4.37 0.81
N GLY A 151 1.86 -3.47 0.96
CA GLY A 151 0.86 -3.22 -0.08
C GLY A 151 0.18 -4.50 -0.58
N GLU A 152 0.12 -4.68 -1.89
CA GLU A 152 -0.45 -5.87 -2.52
C GLU A 152 0.41 -7.13 -2.32
N ALA A 153 1.66 -7.00 -1.87
CA ALA A 153 2.53 -8.15 -1.61
C ALA A 153 2.16 -8.92 -0.34
N LEU A 154 1.41 -8.33 0.59
CA LEU A 154 0.97 -8.98 1.84
C LEU A 154 -0.50 -8.61 2.17
N SER A 155 -1.35 -9.62 2.28
CA SER A 155 -2.74 -9.41 2.72
C SER A 155 -2.81 -9.40 4.25
N VAL A 156 -2.77 -8.23 4.87
CA VAL A 156 -2.92 -8.11 6.33
C VAL A 156 -4.40 -8.12 6.71
N VAL A 157 -4.79 -9.01 7.63
CA VAL A 157 -6.19 -9.11 8.06
C VAL A 157 -6.61 -7.84 8.83
N PRO A 158 -7.71 -7.17 8.46
CA PRO A 158 -8.18 -5.98 9.15
C PRO A 158 -8.44 -6.21 10.64
N SER A 159 -7.98 -5.28 11.47
CA SER A 159 -8.13 -5.34 12.92
C SER A 159 -9.58 -5.26 13.40
N GLY A 160 -10.46 -4.57 12.67
CA GLY A 160 -11.90 -4.51 12.96
C GLY A 160 -12.60 -5.88 12.91
N LEU A 161 -12.09 -6.82 12.12
CA LEU A 161 -12.57 -8.21 12.12
C LEU A 161 -12.13 -8.95 13.40
N MET A 162 -11.05 -8.54 14.07
CA MET A 162 -10.60 -9.14 15.34
C MET A 162 -11.38 -8.60 16.54
N ALA A 163 -11.73 -7.31 16.52
CA ALA A 163 -12.51 -6.67 17.59
C ALA A 163 -13.92 -7.28 17.73
N ALA A 164 -14.52 -7.77 16.63
CA ALA A 164 -15.81 -8.45 16.63
C ALA A 164 -15.83 -9.79 17.40
N TYR A 165 -14.66 -10.36 17.70
CA TYR A 165 -14.51 -11.60 18.47
C TYR A 165 -14.13 -11.36 19.94
N GLY A 166 -14.32 -10.13 20.43
CA GLY A 166 -14.03 -9.72 21.80
C GLY A 166 -14.91 -10.40 22.85
N GLN A 167 -14.47 -11.56 23.32
CA GLN A 167 -14.50 -12.04 24.71
C GLN A 167 -14.00 -13.49 24.74
N LEU A 168 -12.94 -13.77 25.51
CA LEU A 168 -12.44 -15.11 25.86
C LEU A 168 -11.78 -15.91 24.72
N THR A 169 -10.57 -15.46 24.37
CA THR A 169 -9.34 -16.28 24.30
C THR A 169 -9.46 -17.73 23.81
N ASP A 170 -9.65 -17.91 22.51
CA ASP A 170 -8.97 -19.03 21.84
C ASP A 170 -8.31 -18.55 20.56
N THR A 171 -6.99 -18.41 20.61
CA THR A 171 -6.17 -18.10 19.43
C THR A 171 -6.41 -19.10 18.30
N ARG A 172 -6.74 -20.36 18.64
CA ARG A 172 -7.04 -21.39 17.65
C ARG A 172 -8.34 -21.08 16.91
N TYR A 173 -9.38 -20.68 17.64
CA TYR A 173 -10.67 -20.33 17.04
C TYR A 173 -10.55 -19.19 16.03
N LEU A 174 -9.76 -18.15 16.34
CA LEU A 174 -9.51 -17.04 15.41
C LEU A 174 -8.77 -17.51 14.15
N VAL A 175 -7.70 -18.29 14.32
CA VAL A 175 -6.90 -18.80 13.20
C VAL A 175 -7.73 -19.75 12.32
N GLU A 176 -8.57 -20.60 12.92
CA GLU A 176 -9.47 -21.51 12.18
C GLU A 176 -10.55 -20.78 11.39
N ARG A 177 -11.07 -19.67 11.93
CA ARG A 177 -12.12 -18.88 11.29
C ARG A 177 -11.60 -18.03 10.16
N LEU A 178 -10.46 -17.36 10.37
CA LEU A 178 -9.89 -16.40 9.43
C LEU A 178 -9.00 -17.07 8.39
N LYS A 179 -8.47 -18.25 8.71
CA LYS A 179 -7.56 -19.05 7.89
C LYS A 179 -6.44 -18.22 7.24
N PRO A 180 -5.73 -17.34 8.00
CA PRO A 180 -4.60 -16.63 7.44
C PRO A 180 -3.47 -17.63 7.16
N ASP A 181 -2.55 -17.34 6.25
CA ASP A 181 -1.37 -18.20 6.01
C ASP A 181 -0.41 -18.18 7.19
N PHE A 182 -0.31 -17.01 7.84
CA PHE A 182 0.53 -16.75 9.01
C PHE A 182 -0.21 -15.91 10.05
N TYR A 183 0.19 -16.01 11.32
CA TYR A 183 -0.26 -15.10 12.35
C TYR A 183 0.87 -14.67 13.28
N LEU A 184 0.77 -13.43 13.76
CA LEU A 184 1.66 -12.85 14.75
C LEU A 184 1.02 -12.94 16.12
N SER A 185 1.74 -13.52 17.08
CA SER A 185 1.39 -13.55 18.49
C SER A 185 2.42 -12.73 19.25
N GLY A 186 1.98 -11.92 20.20
CA GLY A 186 2.87 -11.05 20.95
C GLY A 186 2.56 -11.03 22.44
N ARG A 187 3.59 -10.85 23.27
CA ARG A 187 3.45 -10.63 24.72
C ARG A 187 4.31 -9.43 25.12
N CYS A 188 3.75 -8.54 25.92
CA CYS A 188 4.45 -7.39 26.46
C CYS A 188 4.50 -7.48 27.99
N THR A 189 5.68 -7.45 28.59
CA THR A 189 5.82 -7.40 30.06
C THR A 189 6.18 -5.99 30.49
N LEU A 190 5.22 -5.31 31.11
CA LEU A 190 5.33 -3.92 31.59
C LEU A 190 5.96 -3.79 33.00
N ARG A 191 6.34 -4.92 33.64
CA ARG A 191 6.78 -4.92 35.06
C ARG A 191 8.26 -4.58 35.26
N ASP A 192 9.10 -4.76 34.25
CA ASP A 192 10.53 -4.49 34.34
C ASP A 192 10.87 -3.27 33.48
N ASP A 193 11.62 -2.33 34.05
CA ASP A 193 12.26 -1.25 33.29
C ASP A 193 13.62 -1.79 32.80
N PRO A 194 13.83 -2.03 31.49
CA PRO A 194 12.99 -1.62 30.36
C PRO A 194 11.93 -2.64 29.91
N SER A 195 10.82 -2.15 29.36
CA SER A 195 9.72 -2.97 28.84
C SER A 195 10.23 -4.04 27.88
N GLN A 196 9.91 -5.30 28.16
CA GLN A 196 10.33 -6.43 27.35
C GLN A 196 9.18 -6.90 26.46
N TRP A 197 9.46 -6.97 25.17
CA TRP A 197 8.52 -7.40 24.14
C TRP A 197 8.93 -8.78 23.64
N SER A 198 7.94 -9.58 23.28
CA SER A 198 8.16 -10.85 22.59
C SER A 198 7.16 -10.96 21.46
N ILE A 199 7.66 -11.30 20.27
CA ILE A 199 6.89 -11.44 19.05
C ILE A 199 7.20 -12.80 18.44
N GLU A 200 6.15 -13.52 18.07
CA GLU A 200 6.19 -14.86 17.51
C GLU A 200 5.45 -14.84 16.17
N LEU A 201 6.15 -15.18 15.09
CA LEU A 201 5.57 -15.44 13.78
C LEU A 201 5.32 -16.93 13.64
N ILE A 202 4.07 -17.29 13.43
CA ILE A 202 3.61 -18.67 13.41
C ILE A 202 2.89 -18.94 12.09
N ARG A 203 3.13 -20.12 11.51
CA ARG A 203 2.43 -20.58 10.31
C ARG A 203 1.12 -21.23 10.70
N SER A 204 0.01 -20.82 10.09
CA SER A 204 -1.32 -21.21 10.55
C SER A 204 -1.66 -22.67 10.28
N ARG A 205 -1.21 -23.25 9.17
CA ARG A 205 -1.60 -24.62 8.74
C ARG A 205 -1.19 -25.72 9.72
N ASP A 206 -0.10 -25.51 10.45
CA ASP A 206 0.52 -26.49 11.35
C ASP A 206 0.91 -25.92 12.72
N HIS A 207 0.58 -24.64 12.97
CA HIS A 207 0.95 -23.88 14.17
C HIS A 207 2.45 -23.94 14.50
N VAL A 208 3.31 -24.10 13.49
CA VAL A 208 4.76 -24.13 13.68
C VAL A 208 5.27 -22.71 13.85
N LEU A 209 5.95 -22.47 14.98
CA LEU A 209 6.71 -21.26 15.23
C LEU A 209 7.83 -21.14 14.18
N LEU A 210 7.71 -20.17 13.28
CA LEU A 210 8.74 -19.89 12.28
C LEU A 210 9.86 -19.04 12.87
N HIS A 211 9.48 -18.07 13.71
CA HIS A 211 10.43 -17.18 14.36
C HIS A 211 9.85 -16.62 15.64
N GLY A 212 10.65 -16.59 16.70
CA GLY A 212 10.34 -15.90 17.94
C GLY A 212 11.49 -14.97 18.29
N GLN A 213 11.18 -13.72 18.61
CA GLN A 213 12.17 -12.74 19.02
C GLN A 213 11.69 -12.07 20.31
N SER A 214 12.62 -11.83 21.23
CA SER A 214 12.39 -10.96 22.37
C SER A 214 13.24 -9.70 22.23
N MET A 215 12.64 -8.55 22.49
CA MET A 215 13.26 -7.24 22.39
C MET A 215 13.25 -6.60 23.77
N ALA A 216 14.41 -6.16 24.23
CA ALA A 216 14.57 -5.51 25.52
C ALA A 216 14.80 -4.01 25.30
N GLY A 217 13.88 -3.19 25.80
CA GLY A 217 13.96 -1.74 25.65
C GLY A 217 13.66 -1.26 24.23
N GLY A 218 12.75 -0.29 24.16
CA GLY A 218 12.40 0.38 22.92
C GLY A 218 10.99 0.94 22.94
N GLY A 219 10.79 2.03 22.21
CA GLY A 219 9.46 2.61 22.02
C GLY A 219 8.65 1.82 20.98
N LEU A 220 7.33 2.01 20.96
CA LEU A 220 6.40 1.33 20.03
C LEU A 220 6.86 1.38 18.55
N GLY A 221 7.52 2.45 18.10
CA GLY A 221 8.01 2.57 16.72
C GLY A 221 9.16 1.62 16.38
N GLU A 222 10.09 1.39 17.31
CA GLU A 222 11.20 0.44 17.11
C GLU A 222 10.66 -0.99 17.05
N ALA A 223 9.72 -1.33 17.93
CA ALA A 223 9.03 -2.61 17.92
C ALA A 223 8.28 -2.85 16.60
N LEU A 224 7.58 -1.83 16.08
CA LEU A 224 6.91 -1.92 14.79
C LEU A 224 7.92 -2.11 13.63
N GLY A 225 9.03 -1.37 13.64
CA GLY A 225 10.09 -1.50 12.64
C GLY A 225 10.71 -2.88 12.59
N GLU A 226 11.09 -3.42 13.75
CA GLU A 226 11.63 -4.77 13.85
C GLU A 226 10.62 -5.82 13.38
N LEU A 227 9.34 -5.63 13.71
CA LEU A 227 8.26 -6.51 13.22
C LEU A 227 8.11 -6.45 11.70
N THR A 228 8.19 -5.28 11.07
CA THR A 228 8.21 -5.17 9.60
C THR A 228 9.42 -5.88 9.01
N CYS A 229 10.61 -5.70 9.60
CA CYS A 229 11.82 -6.43 9.19
C CYS A 229 11.64 -7.95 9.30
N LEU A 230 11.08 -8.42 10.41
CA LEU A 230 10.82 -9.84 10.67
C LEU A 230 9.89 -10.40 9.60
N VAL A 231 8.77 -9.72 9.30
CA VAL A 231 7.83 -10.15 8.26
C VAL A 231 8.51 -10.17 6.88
N ALA A 232 9.24 -9.11 6.53
CA ALA A 232 9.96 -9.01 5.27
C ALA A 232 10.99 -10.13 5.06
N GLN A 233 11.72 -10.51 6.11
CA GLN A 233 12.79 -11.51 6.04
C GLN A 233 12.25 -12.94 6.08
N ARG A 234 11.10 -13.17 6.70
CA ARG A 234 10.62 -14.52 7.03
C ARG A 234 9.48 -15.01 6.13
N LEU A 235 8.73 -14.11 5.48
CA LEU A 235 7.69 -14.53 4.55
C LEU A 235 8.25 -14.65 3.12
N PRO A 236 8.08 -15.81 2.47
CA PRO A 236 8.57 -16.03 1.12
C PRO A 236 7.78 -15.20 0.10
N GLY A 237 8.48 -14.58 -0.86
CA GLY A 237 7.85 -13.87 -1.98
C GLY A 237 7.57 -12.38 -1.75
N LEU A 238 7.72 -11.88 -0.51
CA LEU A 238 7.77 -10.45 -0.27
C LEU A 238 9.05 -9.90 -0.92
N ARG A 239 8.93 -9.10 -1.98
CA ARG A 239 10.01 -8.25 -2.50
C ARG A 239 9.57 -6.78 -2.47
N PRO A 240 10.45 -5.82 -2.14
CA PRO A 240 10.08 -4.41 -1.98
C PRO A 240 9.83 -3.68 -3.32
N SER A 241 9.88 -4.42 -4.43
CA SER A 241 9.89 -3.90 -5.80
C SER A 241 8.61 -3.16 -6.21
N GLU A 242 7.48 -3.39 -5.54
CA GLU A 242 6.22 -2.70 -5.88
C GLU A 242 6.18 -1.25 -5.39
N MET A 243 7.02 -0.86 -4.42
CA MET A 243 7.12 0.52 -3.91
C MET A 243 8.37 1.28 -4.40
N GLY A 244 9.13 0.72 -5.36
CA GLY A 244 10.35 1.36 -5.87
C GLY A 244 11.53 1.40 -4.89
N CYS A 245 11.44 0.68 -3.77
CA CYS A 245 12.56 0.52 -2.83
C CYS A 245 13.35 -0.74 -3.16
N ALA A 246 14.68 -0.63 -3.25
CA ALA A 246 15.56 -1.74 -3.58
C ALA A 246 15.89 -2.64 -2.36
N SER A 247 15.64 -2.16 -1.14
CA SER A 247 16.15 -2.79 0.10
C SER A 247 15.12 -2.76 1.24
N TYR A 248 14.84 -3.91 1.85
CA TYR A 248 13.96 -3.99 3.02
C TYR A 248 14.46 -3.22 4.24
N PRO A 249 15.75 -3.30 4.62
CA PRO A 249 16.30 -2.43 5.65
C PRO A 249 16.08 -0.94 5.37
N ALA A 250 16.19 -0.50 4.11
CA ALA A 250 15.93 0.89 3.73
C ALA A 250 14.45 1.25 3.92
N LEU A 251 13.55 0.37 3.51
CA LEU A 251 12.11 0.54 3.69
C LEU A 251 11.71 0.58 5.17
N VAL A 252 12.27 -0.28 6.02
CA VAL A 252 11.97 -0.26 7.46
C VAL A 252 12.48 1.01 8.12
N ALA A 253 13.71 1.42 7.80
CA ALA A 253 14.24 2.70 8.29
C ALA A 253 13.35 3.88 7.85
N TYR A 254 12.83 3.85 6.63
CA TYR A 254 11.85 4.84 6.17
C TYR A 254 10.55 4.82 7.00
N LEU A 255 9.94 3.66 7.21
CA LEU A 255 8.69 3.53 7.96
C LEU A 255 8.86 3.94 9.43
N ASN A 256 9.98 3.57 10.06
CA ASN A 256 10.33 4.04 11.41
C ASN A 256 10.43 5.56 11.46
N GLY A 257 11.06 6.15 10.45
CA GLY A 257 11.12 7.59 10.27
C GLY A 257 9.72 8.23 10.19
N LEU A 258 8.79 7.64 9.43
CA LEU A 258 7.41 8.12 9.34
C LEU A 258 6.68 8.07 10.68
N CYS A 259 6.75 6.95 11.42
CA CYS A 259 6.13 6.84 12.75
C CYS A 259 6.69 7.90 13.72
N CYS A 260 7.98 8.22 13.61
CA CYS A 260 8.59 9.30 14.39
C CYS A 260 8.10 10.70 13.97
N VAL A 261 7.86 10.93 12.67
CA VAL A 261 7.25 12.18 12.17
C VAL A 261 5.81 12.34 12.66
N GLU A 262 5.00 11.28 12.68
CA GLU A 262 3.60 11.30 13.12
C GLU A 262 3.46 11.75 14.59
N ARG A 263 4.38 11.35 15.47
CA ARG A 263 4.40 11.80 16.87
C ARG A 263 4.63 13.30 17.01
N HIS A 264 5.33 13.91 16.05
CA HIS A 264 5.55 15.34 15.92
C HIS A 264 6.06 16.04 17.21
N THR A 265 7.03 15.43 17.89
CA THR A 265 7.70 15.99 19.08
C THR A 265 9.15 16.35 18.77
N PRO A 266 9.82 17.19 19.59
CA PRO A 266 11.23 17.52 19.37
C PRO A 266 12.15 16.29 19.35
N GLN A 267 11.91 15.31 20.23
CA GLN A 267 12.70 14.08 20.24
C GLN A 267 12.38 13.22 19.02
N SER A 268 11.09 13.00 18.71
CA SER A 268 10.72 12.15 17.59
C SER A 268 11.19 12.69 16.24
N LEU A 269 11.24 14.01 16.04
CA LEU A 269 11.83 14.60 14.83
C LEU A 269 13.36 14.42 14.74
N ARG A 270 14.08 14.33 15.87
CA ARG A 270 15.50 13.95 15.87
C ARG A 270 15.66 12.48 15.48
N ASP A 271 14.85 11.60 16.04
CA ASP A 271 14.90 10.17 15.75
C ASP A 271 14.55 9.89 14.28
N ALA A 272 13.53 10.58 13.75
CA ALA A 272 13.14 10.51 12.33
C ALA A 272 14.30 10.89 11.40
N LEU A 273 15.04 11.95 11.73
CA LEU A 273 16.20 12.39 10.94
C LEU A 273 17.27 11.30 10.85
N VAL A 274 17.53 10.60 11.96
CA VAL A 274 18.49 9.49 12.01
C VAL A 274 18.01 8.33 11.13
N GLN A 275 16.75 7.95 11.25
CA GLN A 275 16.15 6.86 10.49
C GLN A 275 16.15 7.13 8.98
N PHE A 276 15.74 8.33 8.54
CA PHE A 276 15.77 8.68 7.12
C PHE A 276 17.18 8.74 6.55
N ARG A 277 18.15 9.28 7.31
CA ARG A 277 19.56 9.27 6.87
C ARG A 277 20.10 7.84 6.72
N TYR A 278 19.76 6.96 7.66
CA TYR A 278 20.12 5.55 7.58
C TYR A 278 19.47 4.87 6.37
N SER A 279 18.20 5.14 6.11
CA SER A 279 17.49 4.66 4.91
C SER A 279 18.21 5.07 3.61
N LEU A 280 18.62 6.35 3.49
CA LEU A 280 19.34 6.84 2.32
C LEU A 280 20.76 6.30 2.17
N GLN A 281 21.42 5.89 3.26
CA GLN A 281 22.71 5.19 3.17
C GLN A 281 22.55 3.81 2.53
N LEU A 282 21.37 3.20 2.65
CA LEU A 282 21.06 1.88 2.13
C LEU A 282 20.49 1.94 0.70
N ASP A 283 19.63 2.93 0.42
CA ASP A 283 19.04 3.17 -0.90
C ASP A 283 18.78 4.68 -1.10
N ASP A 284 19.65 5.34 -1.87
CA ASP A 284 19.56 6.77 -2.15
C ASP A 284 18.55 7.12 -3.26
N ARG A 285 18.08 6.11 -4.01
CA ARG A 285 17.10 6.25 -5.09
C ARG A 285 15.66 6.15 -4.60
N TYR A 286 15.45 5.78 -3.34
CA TYR A 286 14.11 5.65 -2.77
C TYR A 286 13.50 7.04 -2.49
N ALA A 287 12.78 7.58 -3.48
CA ALA A 287 12.23 8.94 -3.50
C ALA A 287 11.43 9.35 -2.23
N PRO A 288 10.55 8.50 -1.66
CA PRO A 288 9.74 8.87 -0.50
C PRO A 288 10.54 9.29 0.75
N VAL A 289 11.78 8.78 0.90
CA VAL A 289 12.64 9.13 2.04
C VAL A 289 13.05 10.61 2.01
N TRP A 290 13.29 11.13 0.81
CA TRP A 290 13.60 12.55 0.62
C TRP A 290 12.41 13.44 1.02
N CYS A 291 11.17 13.01 0.75
CA CYS A 291 9.97 13.68 1.26
C CYS A 291 9.88 13.62 2.79
N GLY A 292 10.22 12.47 3.39
CA GLY A 292 10.30 12.32 4.85
C GLY A 292 11.33 13.26 5.49
N LEU A 293 12.51 13.42 4.88
CA LEU A 293 13.51 14.41 5.33
C LEU A 293 12.98 15.84 5.28
N ALA A 294 12.29 16.20 4.20
CA ALA A 294 11.67 17.52 4.09
C ALA A 294 10.64 17.75 5.20
N ASP A 295 9.82 16.74 5.54
CA ASP A 295 8.85 16.81 6.63
C ASP A 295 9.51 17.01 8.00
N VAL A 296 10.66 16.41 8.23
CA VAL A 296 11.40 16.60 9.48
C VAL A 296 11.89 18.03 9.62
N TRP A 297 12.47 18.59 8.57
CA TRP A 297 12.95 19.97 8.57
C TRP A 297 11.81 20.99 8.67
N LEU A 298 10.74 20.79 7.90
CA LEU A 298 9.52 21.58 8.00
C LEU A 298 8.93 21.48 9.42
N GLY A 299 8.82 20.29 9.99
CA GLY A 299 8.35 20.10 11.36
C GLY A 299 9.22 20.79 12.40
N LYS A 300 10.55 20.75 12.26
CA LYS A 300 11.49 21.47 13.12
C LYS A 300 11.30 22.99 13.02
N ALA A 301 11.14 23.52 11.82
CA ALA A 301 10.83 24.94 11.60
C ALA A 301 9.51 25.32 12.27
N MET A 302 8.47 24.51 12.06
CA MET A 302 7.14 24.75 12.61
C MET A 302 7.13 24.70 14.15
N LEU A 303 7.92 23.84 14.77
CA LEU A 303 8.05 23.76 16.23
C LEU A 303 9.06 24.77 16.81
N GLY A 304 9.74 25.58 15.98
CA GLY A 304 10.75 26.54 16.44
C GLY A 304 12.02 25.87 16.99
N LEU A 305 12.37 24.68 16.50
CA LEU A 305 13.50 23.88 16.99
C LEU A 305 14.83 24.19 16.30
N CYS A 306 14.80 25.01 15.24
CA CYS A 306 15.97 25.48 14.51
C CYS A 306 15.64 26.77 13.76
N GLU A 307 16.66 27.44 13.24
CA GLU A 307 16.46 28.63 12.40
C GLU A 307 15.63 28.31 11.16
N GLN A 308 14.64 29.17 10.89
CA GLN A 308 13.67 28.94 9.81
C GLN A 308 14.34 28.91 8.43
N GLY A 309 15.30 29.80 8.17
CA GLY A 309 16.04 29.83 6.90
C GLY A 309 16.77 28.53 6.63
N HIS A 310 17.58 28.06 7.59
CA HIS A 310 18.31 26.81 7.48
C HIS A 310 17.38 25.60 7.25
N ALA A 311 16.27 25.53 7.98
CA ALA A 311 15.31 24.44 7.82
C ALA A 311 14.64 24.42 6.44
N LEU A 312 14.31 25.60 5.89
CA LEU A 312 13.73 25.71 4.54
C LEU A 312 14.73 25.30 3.47
N ASP A 313 16.01 25.60 3.64
CA ASP A 313 17.06 25.24 2.69
C ASP A 313 17.35 23.74 2.70
N GLU A 314 17.42 23.12 3.88
CA GLU A 314 17.56 21.67 4.02
C GLU A 314 16.34 20.92 3.45
N ALA A 315 15.13 21.40 3.73
CA ALA A 315 13.91 20.83 3.17
C ALA A 315 13.87 20.95 1.64
N HIS A 316 14.28 22.11 1.10
CA HIS A 316 14.34 22.32 -0.35
C HIS A 316 15.40 21.44 -1.02
N SER A 317 16.56 21.26 -0.39
CA SER A 317 17.61 20.34 -0.84
C SER A 317 17.13 18.89 -0.89
N ALA A 318 16.32 18.47 0.08
CA ALA A 318 15.71 17.14 0.06
C ALA A 318 14.69 17.00 -1.10
N ILE A 319 13.81 17.98 -1.28
CA ILE A 319 12.81 17.95 -2.36
C ILE A 319 13.44 18.02 -3.76
N SER A 320 14.54 18.77 -3.94
CA SER A 320 15.24 18.83 -5.23
C SER A 320 15.90 17.52 -5.61
N ARG A 321 16.22 16.65 -4.63
CA ARG A 321 16.68 15.26 -4.87
C ARG A 321 15.53 14.30 -5.11
N ALA A 322 14.36 14.52 -4.50
CA ALA A 322 13.17 13.69 -4.71
C ALA A 322 12.58 13.86 -6.13
N LEU A 323 12.56 15.10 -6.64
CA LEU A 323 11.84 15.46 -7.86
C LEU A 323 12.32 14.72 -9.12
N PRO A 324 13.63 14.52 -9.37
CA PRO A 324 14.10 13.72 -10.50
C PRO A 324 13.77 12.22 -10.39
N LEU A 325 13.60 11.71 -9.17
CA LEU A 325 13.34 10.29 -8.91
C LEU A 325 11.87 9.94 -9.11
N ASP A 326 10.96 10.82 -8.70
CA ASP A 326 9.52 10.69 -8.92
C ASP A 326 8.87 12.06 -9.24
N PRO A 327 8.89 12.48 -10.53
CA PRO A 327 8.35 13.77 -10.96
C PRO A 327 6.82 13.88 -10.86
N GLY A 328 6.12 12.75 -10.77
CA GLY A 328 4.66 12.68 -10.72
C GLY A 328 4.09 12.69 -9.31
N SER A 329 4.93 12.57 -8.29
CA SER A 329 4.50 12.41 -6.90
C SER A 329 3.73 13.61 -6.38
N THR A 330 2.44 13.40 -6.07
CA THR A 330 1.62 14.39 -5.34
C THR A 330 2.28 14.78 -4.01
N GLN A 331 2.95 13.83 -3.34
CA GLN A 331 3.64 14.07 -2.08
C GLN A 331 4.81 15.05 -2.22
N THR A 332 5.65 14.89 -3.26
CA THR A 332 6.77 15.79 -3.54
C THR A 332 6.27 17.17 -3.94
N ILE A 333 5.27 17.25 -4.81
CA ILE A 333 4.72 18.52 -5.32
C ILE A 333 4.07 19.32 -4.18
N ALA A 334 3.33 18.68 -3.27
CA ALA A 334 2.71 19.38 -2.13
C ALA A 334 3.74 20.03 -1.19
N ARG A 335 4.86 19.35 -0.93
CA ARG A 335 5.96 19.89 -0.12
C ARG A 335 6.69 21.02 -0.83
N LEU A 336 6.90 20.88 -2.14
CA LEU A 336 7.43 21.96 -2.98
C LEU A 336 6.52 23.19 -2.98
N ALA A 337 5.20 22.99 -3.04
CA ALA A 337 4.21 24.06 -2.96
C ALA A 337 4.32 24.83 -1.64
N LEU A 338 4.40 24.11 -0.51
CA LEU A 338 4.59 24.75 0.79
C LEU A 338 5.92 25.51 0.88
N LEU A 339 7.04 24.90 0.46
CA LEU A 339 8.35 25.56 0.47
C LEU A 339 8.36 26.84 -0.38
N THR A 340 7.73 26.79 -1.56
CA THR A 340 7.54 27.95 -2.45
C THR A 340 6.74 29.05 -1.74
N SER A 341 5.67 28.67 -1.02
CA SER A 341 4.87 29.60 -0.24
C SER A 341 5.66 30.26 0.88
N LEU A 342 6.40 29.47 1.68
CA LEU A 342 7.17 29.94 2.83
C LEU A 342 8.37 30.82 2.43
N ARG A 343 8.76 30.79 1.15
CA ARG A 343 9.74 31.70 0.55
C ARG A 343 9.12 32.97 -0.06
N GLY A 344 7.80 33.18 0.10
CA GLY A 344 7.10 34.39 -0.34
C GLY A 344 6.55 34.36 -1.76
N CYS A 345 6.59 33.22 -2.46
CA CYS A 345 6.07 33.09 -3.83
C CYS A 345 4.63 32.53 -3.81
N GLU A 346 3.65 33.39 -3.52
CA GLU A 346 2.26 32.97 -3.32
C GLU A 346 1.64 32.30 -4.55
N GLU A 347 1.65 32.99 -5.69
CA GLU A 347 0.94 32.55 -6.90
C GLU A 347 1.48 31.20 -7.40
N ALA A 348 2.81 31.05 -7.38
CA ALA A 348 3.47 29.80 -7.76
C ALA A 348 3.07 28.65 -6.82
N ALA A 349 3.00 28.90 -5.51
CA ALA A 349 2.55 27.90 -4.55
C ALA A 349 1.09 27.49 -4.78
N GLN A 350 0.19 28.45 -5.05
CA GLN A 350 -1.22 28.19 -5.29
C GLN A 350 -1.45 27.29 -6.51
N VAL A 351 -0.72 27.51 -7.61
CA VAL A 351 -0.77 26.65 -8.81
C VAL A 351 -0.33 25.23 -8.50
N LEU A 352 0.74 25.05 -7.72
CA LEU A 352 1.21 23.72 -7.31
C LEU A 352 0.19 23.00 -6.42
N PHE A 353 -0.44 23.71 -5.48
CA PHE A 353 -1.51 23.12 -4.65
C PHE A 353 -2.74 22.74 -5.46
N GLN A 354 -3.17 23.56 -6.44
CA GLN A 354 -4.29 23.22 -7.32
C GLN A 354 -4.03 21.93 -8.10
N ARG A 355 -2.80 21.72 -8.57
CA ARG A 355 -2.40 20.46 -9.21
C ARG A 355 -2.53 19.28 -8.26
N CYS A 356 -2.07 19.39 -7.01
CA CYS A 356 -2.20 18.31 -6.03
C CYS A 356 -3.66 18.01 -5.66
N LEU A 357 -4.47 19.06 -5.45
CA LEU A 357 -5.88 18.94 -5.07
C LEU A 357 -6.78 18.39 -6.18
N SER A 358 -6.33 18.46 -7.44
CA SER A 358 -7.01 17.84 -8.58
C SER A 358 -6.76 16.32 -8.68
N SER A 359 -5.79 15.79 -7.91
CA SER A 359 -5.50 14.36 -7.82
C SER A 359 -6.27 13.70 -6.66
N VAL A 360 -6.02 12.41 -6.41
CA VAL A 360 -6.64 11.66 -5.30
C VAL A 360 -6.53 12.45 -3.99
N ASP A 361 -7.65 12.53 -3.27
CA ASP A 361 -7.77 13.30 -2.04
C ASP A 361 -6.87 12.74 -0.93
N GLN A 362 -5.85 13.49 -0.52
CA GLN A 362 -4.85 13.08 0.48
C GLN A 362 -4.81 14.06 1.66
N ALA A 363 -4.89 13.52 2.88
CA ALA A 363 -4.87 14.29 4.14
C ALA A 363 -3.67 15.24 4.22
N ASP A 364 -2.50 14.78 3.76
CA ASP A 364 -1.24 15.52 3.77
C ASP A 364 -1.28 16.79 2.90
N VAL A 365 -1.93 16.72 1.74
CA VAL A 365 -2.05 17.87 0.83
C VAL A 365 -2.85 18.98 1.49
N HIS A 366 -3.96 18.64 2.14
CA HIS A 366 -4.78 19.60 2.89
C HIS A 366 -4.03 20.21 4.08
N TYR A 367 -3.20 19.43 4.77
CA TYR A 367 -2.35 19.94 5.85
C TYR A 367 -1.38 21.02 5.35
N PHE A 368 -0.66 20.75 4.25
CA PHE A 368 0.29 21.71 3.69
C PHE A 368 -0.42 22.93 3.07
N HIS A 369 -1.59 22.74 2.47
CA HIS A 369 -2.42 23.82 1.94
C HIS A 369 -2.96 24.74 3.05
N ALA A 370 -3.33 24.16 4.20
CA ALA A 370 -3.70 24.95 5.37
C ALA A 370 -2.55 25.83 5.87
N TRP A 371 -1.32 25.29 5.90
CA TRP A 371 -0.12 26.07 6.21
C TRP A 371 0.10 27.23 5.24
N HIS A 372 -0.10 27.00 3.94
CA HIS A 372 -0.04 28.05 2.93
C HIS A 372 -1.05 29.17 3.22
N HIS A 373 -2.33 28.83 3.42
CA HIS A 373 -3.34 29.82 3.74
C HIS A 373 -3.05 30.58 5.04
N TRP A 374 -2.62 29.88 6.09
CA TRP A 374 -2.30 30.50 7.37
C TRP A 374 -1.12 31.48 7.27
N TYR A 375 -0.06 31.10 6.54
CA TYR A 375 1.10 31.96 6.31
C TYR A 375 0.73 33.27 5.61
N TRP A 376 -0.22 33.23 4.68
CA TRP A 376 -0.78 34.41 3.98
C TRP A 376 -1.98 35.05 4.70
N GLN A 377 -2.15 34.79 6.00
CA GLN A 377 -3.19 35.39 6.87
C GLN A 377 -4.64 35.09 6.45
N ARG A 378 -4.88 34.00 5.71
CA ARG A 378 -6.21 33.53 5.29
C ARG A 378 -6.74 32.49 6.27
N ASN A 379 -7.02 32.92 7.50
CA ASN A 379 -7.35 32.02 8.61
C ASN A 379 -8.60 31.14 8.35
N ASP A 380 -9.62 31.69 7.70
CA ASP A 380 -10.85 30.95 7.39
C ASP A 380 -10.57 29.77 6.43
N LEU A 381 -9.80 30.02 5.37
CA LEU A 381 -9.42 29.00 4.40
C LEU A 381 -8.43 27.98 5.00
N ALA A 382 -7.56 28.44 5.91
CA ALA A 382 -6.67 27.57 6.66
C ALA A 382 -7.45 26.60 7.55
N SER A 383 -8.46 27.10 8.27
CA SER A 383 -9.35 26.30 9.12
C SER A 383 -10.10 25.25 8.31
N GLN A 384 -10.72 25.66 7.18
CA GLN A 384 -11.41 24.73 6.27
C GLN A 384 -10.50 23.63 5.73
N SER A 385 -9.25 23.96 5.40
CA SER A 385 -8.27 22.99 4.91
C SER A 385 -7.85 22.01 6.00
N ILE A 386 -7.67 22.48 7.24
CA ILE A 386 -7.41 21.59 8.39
C ILE A 386 -8.59 20.66 8.66
N ASP A 387 -9.83 21.14 8.57
CA ASP A 387 -11.00 20.29 8.79
C ASP A 387 -11.15 19.20 7.71
N LYS A 388 -10.68 19.46 6.49
CA LYS A 388 -10.57 18.41 5.45
C LYS A 388 -9.48 17.40 5.82
N CYS A 389 -8.29 17.87 6.20
CA CYS A 389 -7.21 17.00 6.66
C CYS A 389 -7.66 16.04 7.78
N LEU A 390 -8.28 16.59 8.83
CA LEU A 390 -8.73 15.81 10.00
C LEU A 390 -9.93 14.90 9.71
N ARG A 391 -10.68 15.13 8.63
CA ARG A 391 -11.71 14.18 8.17
C ARG A 391 -11.10 12.91 7.57
N HIS A 392 -9.94 13.02 6.93
CA HIS A 392 -9.21 11.86 6.40
C HIS A 392 -8.35 11.20 7.47
N ASP A 393 -7.70 11.98 8.33
CA ASP A 393 -6.89 11.49 9.44
C ASP A 393 -7.17 12.29 10.72
N ALA A 394 -8.14 11.80 11.50
CA ALA A 394 -8.56 12.44 12.75
C ALA A 394 -7.45 12.49 13.82
N ASN A 395 -6.48 11.58 13.73
CA ASN A 395 -5.39 11.44 14.70
C ASN A 395 -4.10 12.16 14.29
N CYS A 396 -4.14 12.93 13.19
CA CYS A 396 -2.99 13.69 12.70
C CYS A 396 -2.52 14.75 13.70
N VAL A 397 -1.49 14.44 14.50
CA VAL A 397 -0.98 15.31 15.58
C VAL A 397 -0.53 16.68 15.06
N ARG A 398 0.15 16.72 13.91
CA ARG A 398 0.62 17.97 13.30
C ARG A 398 -0.52 18.88 12.85
N ALA A 399 -1.61 18.31 12.30
CA ALA A 399 -2.79 19.06 11.89
C ALA A 399 -3.56 19.60 13.10
N GLN A 400 -3.65 18.79 14.16
CA GLN A 400 -4.21 19.20 15.45
C GLN A 400 -3.45 20.40 16.06
N ILE A 401 -2.11 20.35 16.08
CA ILE A 401 -1.28 21.46 16.56
C ILE A 401 -1.53 22.73 15.73
N LEU A 402 -1.58 22.61 14.39
CA LEU A 402 -1.86 23.75 13.52
C LEU A 402 -3.27 24.31 13.75
N ARG A 403 -4.29 23.47 13.98
CA ARG A 403 -5.65 23.92 14.30
C ARG A 403 -5.67 24.83 15.52
N VAL A 404 -4.99 24.43 16.59
CA VAL A 404 -4.89 25.24 17.81
C VAL A 404 -4.19 26.57 17.53
N ARG A 405 -3.14 26.58 16.70
CA ARG A 405 -2.44 27.82 16.31
C ARG A 405 -3.31 28.76 15.50
N ILE A 406 -4.09 28.25 14.55
CA ILE A 406 -5.05 29.04 13.77
C ILE A 406 -6.09 29.65 14.72
N ALA A 407 -6.65 28.85 15.63
CA ALA A 407 -7.64 29.30 16.61
C ALA A 407 -7.10 30.36 17.58
N LEU A 408 -5.84 30.26 18.01
CA LEU A 408 -5.20 31.26 18.88
C LEU A 408 -5.14 32.66 18.27
N VAL A 409 -5.04 32.76 16.94
CA VAL A 409 -5.03 34.04 16.21
C VAL A 409 -6.44 34.63 16.09
N GLY A 410 -7.49 33.80 16.12
CA GLY A 410 -8.89 34.22 16.04
C GLY A 410 -9.54 34.47 17.41
N ASP A 411 -9.84 33.40 18.16
CA ASP A 411 -10.42 33.45 19.51
C ASP A 411 -9.57 32.61 20.50
N PRO A 412 -8.84 33.26 21.43
CA PRO A 412 -8.02 32.58 22.44
C PRO A 412 -8.81 31.60 23.31
N ARG A 413 -10.12 31.82 23.53
CA ARG A 413 -10.95 30.94 24.37
C ARG A 413 -11.24 29.62 23.67
N GLU A 414 -11.51 29.67 22.37
CA GLU A 414 -11.72 28.49 21.54
C GLU A 414 -10.45 27.63 21.49
N ALA A 415 -9.28 28.26 21.34
CA ALA A 415 -8.00 27.56 21.39
C ALA A 415 -7.74 26.84 22.72
N VAL A 416 -8.08 27.46 23.86
CA VAL A 416 -7.94 26.83 25.18
C VAL A 416 -8.88 25.63 25.32
N MET A 417 -10.12 25.70 24.80
CA MET A 417 -11.04 24.56 24.79
C MET A 417 -10.52 23.42 23.91
N MET A 418 -10.03 23.72 22.70
CA MET A 418 -9.44 22.71 21.81
C MET A 418 -8.18 22.07 22.40
N HIS A 419 -7.31 22.86 23.03
CA HIS A 419 -6.12 22.34 23.70
C HIS A 419 -6.49 21.43 24.88
N ARG A 420 -7.51 21.81 25.67
CA ARG A 420 -8.04 20.96 26.74
C ARG A 420 -8.70 19.69 26.22
N ALA A 421 -9.33 19.70 25.05
CA ALA A 421 -9.85 18.49 24.42
C ALA A 421 -8.73 17.56 23.92
N MET A 422 -7.65 18.12 23.35
CA MET A 422 -6.46 17.35 22.97
C MET A 422 -5.73 16.76 24.17
N GLN A 423 -5.55 17.57 25.22
CA GLN A 423 -5.01 17.11 26.49
C GLN A 423 -5.96 16.14 27.18
N GLY A 424 -7.27 16.31 27.06
CA GLY A 424 -8.30 15.42 27.62
C GLY A 424 -8.35 14.06 26.92
N ASN A 425 -8.10 13.99 25.60
CA ASN A 425 -7.89 12.71 24.92
C ASN A 425 -6.54 12.08 25.28
N ARG A 426 -5.47 12.88 25.42
CA ARG A 426 -4.16 12.39 25.90
C ARG A 426 -4.18 12.01 27.38
N GLN A 427 -4.98 12.68 28.20
CA GLN A 427 -5.17 12.43 29.63
C GLN A 427 -6.25 11.40 29.85
N ALA A 428 -7.23 11.16 28.98
CA ALA A 428 -8.03 9.93 29.04
C ALA A 428 -7.11 8.73 28.75
N ALA A 429 -6.22 8.87 27.77
CA ALA A 429 -5.14 7.90 27.54
C ALA A 429 -4.10 7.82 28.69
N SER A 430 -3.90 8.89 29.49
CA SER A 430 -2.93 8.92 30.60
C SER A 430 -3.50 8.79 32.03
N PHE A 431 -4.79 9.05 32.25
CA PHE A 431 -5.50 8.84 33.52
C PHE A 431 -5.98 7.40 33.60
N ASP A 432 -6.22 6.73 32.48
CA ASP A 432 -6.37 5.27 32.50
C ASP A 432 -5.04 4.59 32.87
N SER A 433 -3.89 5.23 32.60
CA SER A 433 -2.58 4.83 33.14
C SER A 433 -2.29 5.31 34.57
N GLY A 434 -3.12 6.20 35.15
CA GLY A 434 -2.88 6.83 36.46
C GLY A 434 -3.87 6.48 37.58
N ARG A 435 -5.07 5.97 37.26
CA ARG A 435 -6.11 5.62 38.26
C ARG A 435 -6.12 4.15 38.70
N ARG A 436 -5.14 3.34 38.28
CA ARG A 436 -4.95 1.96 38.80
C ARG A 436 -3.72 1.83 39.70
N LEU A 437 -3.42 2.88 40.44
CA LEU A 437 -2.58 2.81 41.64
C LEU A 437 -3.34 3.48 42.79
N ALA A 438 -4.45 2.85 43.18
CA ALA A 438 -5.07 2.92 44.49
C ALA A 438 -5.79 1.60 44.75
#